data_AF-A0A2A3J6S5-F1
#
_entry.id   AF-A0A2A3J6S5-F1
#
_cell.length_a   1.000
_cell.length_b   1.000
_cell.length_c   1.000
_cell.angle_alpha   90.00
_cell.angle_beta   90.00
_cell.angle_gamma   90.00
#
_symmetry.space_group_name_H-M   'P 1'
#
loop_
_entity.id
_entity.type
_entity.pdbx_description
1 polymer ?
#
loop_
_entity_poly.entity_id
_entity_poly.type
_entity_poly.pdbx_seq_one_letter_code
_entity_poly.pdbx_strand_id
1 'polypeptide(L)'
;MSGLFDGLDRLDLDAHARRWSAVGTDDASGDVSQWMAAAQQFTARIQADPAGVSDEQWRAIAEAWPALLAAAERATGTQRNEWLLRDLWLRSWLLEKVGPRADVPLFDPGPVLERALDAMPMSPEEAAELAPRWRELEHAQMRALRMIRQLLAPPRALAPLLADHPRWSEFEAYQRLAGALP
;
A
#
# COMPACT_ATOMS: atom_id res chain seq x y z
N MET A 1 5.37 15.19 23.98
CA MET A 1 5.65 14.09 23.04
C MET A 1 4.64 13.00 23.31
N SER A 2 3.88 12.60 22.30
CA SER A 2 2.95 11.48 22.43
C SER A 2 3.75 10.18 22.57
N GLY A 3 3.51 9.39 23.62
CA GLY A 3 4.12 8.07 23.80
C GLY A 3 3.64 7.00 22.81
N LEU A 4 2.91 7.42 21.76
CA LEU A 4 2.34 6.56 20.73
C LEU A 4 3.40 5.75 19.98
N PHE A 5 4.58 6.33 19.76
CA PHE A 5 5.70 5.68 19.04
C PHE A 5 6.67 4.93 19.97
N ASP A 6 6.44 4.95 21.28
CA ASP A 6 7.36 4.32 22.23
C ASP A 6 7.16 2.80 22.26
N GLY A 7 8.27 2.06 22.23
CA GLY A 7 8.31 0.62 22.42
C GLY A 7 7.60 -0.20 21.34
N LEU A 8 7.47 0.33 20.12
CA LEU A 8 6.84 -0.37 18.98
C LEU A 8 7.48 -1.73 18.71
N ASP A 9 8.79 -1.84 18.89
CA ASP A 9 9.56 -3.07 18.74
C ASP A 9 9.18 -4.16 19.73
N ARG A 10 8.51 -3.82 20.85
CA ARG A 10 8.14 -4.77 21.91
C ARG A 10 6.69 -5.23 21.81
N LEU A 11 5.90 -4.62 20.94
CA LEU A 11 4.48 -4.95 20.80
C LEU A 11 4.31 -6.26 20.03
N ASP A 12 3.39 -7.09 20.51
CA ASP A 12 2.81 -8.16 19.71
C ASP A 12 1.79 -7.59 18.71
N LEU A 13 1.26 -8.48 17.88
CA LEU A 13 0.34 -8.12 16.80
C LEU A 13 -0.97 -7.50 17.33
N ASP A 14 -1.50 -8.04 18.43
CA ASP A 14 -2.73 -7.54 19.04
C ASP A 14 -2.51 -6.17 19.70
N ALA A 15 -1.35 -5.95 20.31
CA ALA A 15 -0.99 -4.67 20.90
C ALA A 15 -0.77 -3.61 19.81
N HIS A 16 -0.21 -3.97 18.66
CA HIS A 16 -0.21 -3.09 17.49
C HIS A 16 -1.63 -2.78 17.03
N ALA A 17 -2.47 -3.80 16.84
CA ALA A 17 -3.84 -3.60 16.37
C ALA A 17 -4.61 -2.66 17.31
N ARG A 18 -4.60 -2.93 18.62
CA ARG A 18 -5.24 -2.07 19.64
C ARG A 18 -4.69 -0.65 19.66
N ARG A 19 -3.38 -0.47 19.46
CA ARG A 19 -2.76 0.86 19.49
C ARG A 19 -3.25 1.72 18.33
N TRP A 20 -3.33 1.15 17.13
CA TRP A 20 -3.65 1.91 15.93
C TRP A 20 -5.15 2.03 15.65
N SER A 21 -5.98 1.17 16.25
CA SER A 21 -7.43 1.34 16.28
C SER A 21 -7.92 2.19 17.48
N ALA A 22 -7.01 2.63 18.37
CA ALA A 22 -7.40 3.43 19.52
C ALA A 22 -7.94 4.82 19.10
N VAL A 23 -8.99 5.26 19.80
CA VAL A 23 -9.53 6.61 19.65
C VAL A 23 -8.44 7.65 19.91
N GLY A 24 -8.36 8.66 19.03
CA GLY A 24 -7.36 9.73 19.11
C GLY A 24 -6.06 9.46 18.36
N THR A 25 -5.89 8.27 17.76
CA THR A 25 -4.78 8.01 16.83
C THR A 25 -4.81 8.96 15.64
N ASP A 26 -6.02 9.35 15.22
CA ASP A 26 -6.23 10.21 14.05
C ASP A 26 -5.64 11.62 14.19
N ASP A 27 -5.55 12.12 15.42
CA ASP A 27 -5.05 13.45 15.78
C ASP A 27 -3.58 13.42 16.25
N ALA A 28 -2.95 12.25 16.21
CA ALA A 28 -1.58 12.10 16.69
C ALA A 28 -0.60 12.88 15.80
N SER A 29 0.31 13.61 16.44
CA SER A 29 1.44 14.24 15.77
C SER A 29 2.65 13.30 15.80
N GLY A 30 3.41 13.30 14.71
CA GLY A 30 4.65 12.55 14.57
C GLY A 30 5.34 12.93 13.27
N ASP A 31 6.66 12.88 13.23
CA ASP A 31 7.38 13.07 11.98
C ASP A 31 7.24 11.85 11.05
N VAL A 32 7.62 12.05 9.79
CA VAL A 32 7.56 11.00 8.75
C VAL A 32 8.30 9.72 9.19
N SER A 33 9.46 9.86 9.85
CA SER A 33 10.29 8.71 10.23
C SER A 33 9.63 7.87 11.33
N GLN A 34 8.92 8.51 12.27
CA GLN A 34 8.16 7.84 13.32
C GLN A 34 7.00 7.03 12.75
N TRP A 35 6.23 7.63 11.84
CA TRP A 35 5.14 6.92 11.15
C TRP A 35 5.64 5.79 10.24
N MET A 36 6.77 6.00 9.55
CA MET A 36 7.40 4.96 8.75
C MET A 36 7.84 3.78 9.63
N ALA A 37 8.46 4.05 10.78
CA ALA A 37 8.86 3.03 11.72
C ALA A 37 7.63 2.27 12.26
N ALA A 38 6.54 2.96 12.59
CA ALA A 38 5.28 2.35 13.00
C ALA A 38 4.71 1.40 11.94
N ALA A 39 4.59 1.85 10.68
CA ALA A 39 4.11 1.02 9.58
C ALA A 39 5.03 -0.18 9.35
N GLN A 40 6.35 0.02 9.35
CA GLN A 40 7.33 -1.05 9.14
C GLN A 40 7.27 -2.10 10.25
N GLN A 41 7.19 -1.70 11.53
CA GLN A 41 7.09 -2.64 12.65
C GLN A 41 5.79 -3.43 12.57
N PHE A 42 4.65 -2.77 12.30
CA PHE A 42 3.38 -3.48 12.18
C PHE A 42 3.37 -4.47 11.01
N THR A 43 3.86 -4.06 9.83
CA THR A 43 4.06 -4.97 8.69
C THR A 43 4.96 -6.15 9.06
N ALA A 44 6.09 -5.92 9.73
CA ALA A 44 7.01 -6.98 10.11
C ALA A 44 6.36 -8.00 11.06
N ARG A 45 5.51 -7.54 12.00
CA ARG A 45 4.75 -8.42 12.90
C ARG A 45 3.73 -9.27 12.17
N ILE A 46 3.01 -8.69 11.21
CA ILE A 46 2.08 -9.43 10.34
C ILE A 46 2.84 -10.49 9.52
N GLN A 47 4.01 -10.14 9.01
CA GLN A 47 4.80 -11.00 8.13
C GLN A 47 5.55 -12.13 8.86
N ALA A 48 5.75 -12.02 10.17
CA ALA A 48 6.53 -13.00 10.94
C ALA A 48 5.87 -14.38 11.02
N ASP A 49 4.55 -14.44 11.19
CA ASP A 49 3.79 -15.70 11.23
C ASP A 49 2.33 -15.47 10.77
N PRO A 50 2.10 -15.27 9.46
CA PRO A 50 0.74 -15.05 8.95
C PRO A 50 -0.17 -16.29 9.10
N ALA A 51 0.40 -17.48 9.23
CA ALA A 51 -0.37 -18.73 9.39
C ALA A 51 -0.92 -18.89 10.81
N GLY A 52 -0.22 -18.35 11.81
CA GLY A 52 -0.64 -18.35 13.22
C GLY A 52 -1.68 -17.29 13.58
N VAL A 53 -2.04 -16.38 12.66
CA VAL A 53 -3.01 -15.31 12.93
C VAL A 53 -4.45 -15.83 12.77
N SER A 54 -5.24 -15.70 13.84
CA SER A 54 -6.66 -16.07 13.84
C SER A 54 -7.51 -15.10 13.02
N ASP A 55 -8.72 -15.51 12.62
CA ASP A 55 -9.63 -14.63 11.87
C ASP A 55 -10.08 -13.41 12.68
N GLU A 56 -10.19 -13.53 14.01
CA GLU A 56 -10.46 -12.38 14.89
C GLU A 56 -9.32 -11.37 14.85
N GLN A 57 -8.08 -11.84 14.93
CA GLN A 57 -6.90 -11.00 14.81
C GLN A 57 -6.82 -10.36 13.42
N TRP A 58 -7.15 -11.09 12.36
CA TRP A 58 -7.19 -10.54 11.01
C TRP A 58 -8.20 -9.41 10.86
N ARG A 59 -9.37 -9.51 11.48
CA ARG A 59 -10.36 -8.40 11.49
C ARG A 59 -9.81 -7.19 12.23
N ALA A 60 -9.17 -7.38 13.39
CA ALA A 60 -8.54 -6.29 14.14
C ALA A 60 -7.41 -5.63 13.34
N ILE A 61 -6.60 -6.41 12.62
CA ILE A 61 -5.55 -5.88 11.73
C ILE A 61 -6.15 -5.13 10.55
N ALA A 62 -7.23 -5.65 9.95
CA ALA A 62 -7.91 -5.01 8.82
C ALA A 62 -8.51 -3.64 9.18
N GLU A 63 -8.81 -3.39 10.46
CA GLU A 63 -9.20 -2.08 10.98
C GLU A 63 -7.98 -1.20 11.30
N ALA A 64 -7.02 -1.75 12.05
CA ALA A 64 -5.90 -1.00 12.59
C ALA A 64 -4.89 -0.54 11.53
N TRP A 65 -4.66 -1.34 10.48
CA TRP A 65 -3.69 -1.03 9.44
C TRP A 65 -4.11 0.20 8.60
N PRO A 66 -5.33 0.27 8.04
CA PRO A 66 -5.82 1.49 7.39
C PRO A 66 -5.84 2.70 8.32
N ALA A 67 -6.21 2.53 9.60
CA ALA A 67 -6.22 3.61 10.58
C ALA A 67 -4.82 4.20 10.80
N LEU A 68 -3.79 3.35 10.96
CA LEU A 68 -2.39 3.78 11.03
C LEU A 68 -1.98 4.60 9.80
N LEU A 69 -2.27 4.10 8.60
CA LEU A 69 -1.89 4.80 7.37
C LEU A 69 -2.63 6.11 7.17
N ALA A 70 -3.92 6.17 7.53
CA ALA A 70 -4.71 7.41 7.47
C ALA A 70 -4.18 8.46 8.47
N ALA A 71 -3.80 8.05 9.68
CA ALA A 71 -3.19 8.94 10.66
C ALA A 71 -1.83 9.45 10.18
N ALA A 72 -1.01 8.57 9.60
CA ALA A 72 0.27 8.94 9.00
C ALA A 72 0.09 9.94 7.84
N GLU A 73 -0.88 9.72 6.96
CA GLU A 73 -1.20 10.63 5.86
C GLU A 73 -1.61 12.02 6.37
N ARG A 74 -2.54 12.08 7.34
CA ARG A 74 -2.96 13.34 7.96
C ARG A 74 -1.82 14.10 8.64
N ALA A 75 -0.95 13.38 9.36
CA ALA A 75 0.14 13.99 10.10
C ALA A 75 1.29 14.48 9.20
N THR A 76 1.51 13.84 8.05
CA THR A 76 2.71 14.08 7.20
C THR A 76 2.44 14.79 5.88
N GLY A 77 1.17 14.92 5.47
CA GLY A 77 0.79 15.70 4.29
C GLY A 77 1.16 15.01 2.96
N THR A 78 2.09 15.59 2.20
CA THR A 78 2.35 15.28 0.77
C THR A 78 2.91 13.86 0.48
N GLN A 79 2.99 13.01 1.49
CA GLN A 79 3.49 11.62 1.42
C GLN A 79 2.40 10.60 1.08
N ARG A 80 1.23 11.03 0.57
CA ARG A 80 0.09 10.15 0.25
C ARG A 80 0.48 8.90 -0.54
N ASN A 81 1.34 9.04 -1.55
CA ASN A 81 1.78 7.92 -2.38
C ASN A 81 2.64 6.91 -1.61
N GLU A 82 3.41 7.33 -0.60
CA GLU A 82 4.20 6.42 0.25
C GLU A 82 3.26 5.51 1.06
N TRP A 83 2.25 6.09 1.71
CA TRP A 83 1.28 5.33 2.51
C TRP A 83 0.42 4.41 1.66
N LEU A 84 0.01 4.88 0.47
CA LEU A 84 -0.68 4.04 -0.51
C LEU A 84 0.20 2.84 -0.93
N LEU A 85 1.45 3.08 -1.35
CA LEU A 85 2.33 2.00 -1.81
C LEU A 85 2.56 0.96 -0.69
N ARG A 86 2.70 1.39 0.57
CA ARG A 86 2.80 0.47 1.70
C ARG A 86 1.58 -0.40 1.86
N ASP A 87 0.37 0.17 1.74
CA ASP A 87 -0.87 -0.59 1.80
C ASP A 87 -0.95 -1.62 0.66
N LEU A 88 -0.68 -1.18 -0.57
CA LEU A 88 -0.75 -2.04 -1.75
C LEU A 88 0.25 -3.20 -1.65
N TRP A 89 1.47 -2.94 -1.18
CA TRP A 89 2.48 -3.98 -1.00
C TRP A 89 2.11 -4.98 0.09
N LEU A 90 1.59 -4.52 1.24
CA LEU A 90 1.17 -5.43 2.30
C LEU A 90 0.03 -6.34 1.82
N ARG A 91 -1.00 -5.76 1.21
CA ARG A 91 -2.16 -6.50 0.67
C ARG A 91 -1.73 -7.50 -0.39
N SER A 92 -0.90 -7.08 -1.34
CA SER A 92 -0.38 -7.95 -2.39
C SER A 92 0.42 -9.11 -1.81
N TRP A 93 1.30 -8.85 -0.84
CA TRP A 93 2.05 -9.89 -0.15
C TRP A 93 1.14 -10.87 0.60
N LEU A 94 0.13 -10.37 1.32
CA LEU A 94 -0.83 -11.21 2.05
C LEU A 94 -1.62 -12.12 1.11
N LEU A 95 -2.10 -11.58 0.00
CA LEU A 95 -2.81 -12.33 -1.02
C LEU A 95 -1.93 -13.39 -1.68
N GLU A 96 -0.65 -13.09 -1.93
CA GLU A 96 0.30 -14.05 -2.49
C GLU A 96 0.64 -15.18 -1.51
N LYS A 97 0.80 -14.86 -0.21
CA LYS A 97 1.27 -15.83 0.80
C LYS A 97 0.16 -16.62 1.47
N VAL A 98 -1.01 -16.02 1.66
CA VAL A 98 -2.11 -16.60 2.44
C VAL A 98 -3.31 -16.90 1.54
N GLY A 99 -3.45 -16.20 0.41
CA GLY A 99 -4.59 -16.31 -0.49
C GLY A 99 -5.79 -15.44 -0.07
N PRO A 100 -6.79 -15.30 -0.96
CA PRO A 100 -8.03 -14.59 -0.64
C PRO A 100 -8.77 -15.22 0.54
N ARG A 101 -9.40 -14.38 1.36
CA ARG A 101 -10.27 -14.80 2.46
C ARG A 101 -11.58 -14.03 2.40
N ALA A 102 -12.69 -14.76 2.48
CA ALA A 102 -14.00 -14.14 2.66
C ALA A 102 -14.02 -13.35 3.98
N ASP A 103 -14.77 -12.24 3.99
CA ASP A 103 -15.07 -11.43 5.19
C ASP A 103 -13.89 -10.68 5.84
N VAL A 104 -12.70 -10.67 5.25
CA VAL A 104 -11.57 -9.85 5.69
C VAL A 104 -11.13 -8.91 4.56
N PRO A 105 -11.47 -7.61 4.61
CA PRO A 105 -11.21 -6.64 3.52
C PRO A 105 -9.74 -6.50 3.11
N LEU A 106 -8.80 -6.93 3.95
CA LEU A 106 -7.37 -6.93 3.65
C LEU A 106 -6.97 -7.99 2.61
N PHE A 107 -7.79 -9.04 2.45
CA PHE A 107 -7.58 -10.15 1.51
C PHE A 107 -8.50 -10.07 0.29
N ASP A 108 -9.00 -8.87 -0.03
CA ASP A 108 -9.68 -8.59 -1.29
C ASP A 108 -8.66 -8.07 -2.33
N PRO A 109 -8.46 -8.77 -3.46
CA PRO A 109 -7.55 -8.31 -4.51
C PRO A 109 -8.05 -7.08 -5.26
N GLY A 110 -9.38 -6.87 -5.38
CA GLY A 110 -9.97 -5.80 -6.19
C GLY A 110 -9.45 -4.40 -5.81
N PRO A 111 -9.53 -4.00 -4.52
CA PRO A 111 -9.04 -2.72 -4.05
C PRO A 111 -7.54 -2.47 -4.29
N VAL A 112 -6.72 -3.52 -4.43
CA VAL A 112 -5.29 -3.35 -4.77
C VAL A 112 -5.14 -2.80 -6.19
N LEU A 113 -5.91 -3.35 -7.13
CA LEU A 113 -5.92 -2.90 -8.52
C LEU A 113 -6.55 -1.50 -8.65
N GLU A 114 -7.74 -1.32 -8.10
CA GLU A 114 -8.49 -0.07 -8.24
C GLU A 114 -7.71 1.13 -7.70
N ARG A 115 -7.18 1.00 -6.48
CA ARG A 115 -6.43 2.10 -5.84
C ARG A 115 -5.09 2.37 -6.52
N ALA A 116 -4.46 1.35 -7.12
CA ALA A 116 -3.26 1.55 -7.91
C ALA A 116 -3.55 2.34 -9.19
N LEU A 117 -4.65 2.02 -9.89
CA LEU A 117 -5.07 2.72 -11.09
C LEU A 117 -5.52 4.16 -10.80
N ASP A 118 -6.29 4.36 -9.73
CA ASP A 118 -6.75 5.70 -9.32
C ASP A 118 -5.61 6.64 -8.93
N ALA A 119 -4.45 6.08 -8.57
CA ALA A 119 -3.25 6.84 -8.22
C ALA A 119 -2.29 7.06 -9.39
N MET A 120 -2.61 6.60 -10.60
CA MET A 120 -1.77 6.81 -11.77
C MET A 120 -1.64 8.32 -12.06
N PRO A 121 -0.42 8.85 -12.20
CA PRO A 121 -0.20 10.30 -12.34
C PRO A 121 -0.53 10.86 -13.73
N MET A 122 -0.83 10.00 -14.71
CA MET A 122 -1.15 10.33 -16.10
C MET A 122 -1.75 9.09 -16.77
N SER A 123 -2.45 9.25 -17.89
CA SER A 123 -3.09 8.14 -18.61
C SER A 123 -2.07 7.19 -19.26
N PRO A 124 -2.47 5.98 -19.70
CA PRO A 124 -1.58 5.10 -20.47
C PRO A 124 -1.08 5.75 -21.76
N GLU A 125 -1.93 6.52 -22.44
CA GLU A 125 -1.59 7.23 -23.68
C GLU A 125 -0.52 8.29 -23.43
N GLU A 126 -0.72 9.14 -22.43
CA GLU A 126 0.26 10.15 -22.02
C GLU A 126 1.59 9.52 -21.59
N ALA A 127 1.54 8.42 -20.83
CA ALA A 127 2.73 7.68 -20.43
C ALA A 127 3.46 7.07 -21.64
N ALA A 128 2.74 6.58 -22.65
CA ALA A 128 3.31 6.00 -23.86
C ALA A 128 4.05 7.04 -24.72
N GLU A 129 3.56 8.28 -24.75
CA GLU A 129 4.23 9.39 -25.45
C GLU A 129 5.54 9.79 -24.76
N LEU A 130 5.54 9.81 -23.42
CA LEU A 130 6.67 10.30 -22.62
C LEU A 130 7.74 9.23 -22.37
N ALA A 131 7.35 7.97 -22.14
CA ALA A 131 8.25 6.90 -21.70
C ALA A 131 9.47 6.67 -22.62
N PRO A 132 9.36 6.63 -23.97
CA PRO A 132 10.51 6.37 -24.84
C PRO A 132 11.64 7.40 -24.72
N ARG A 133 11.30 8.64 -24.34
CA ARG A 133 12.22 9.78 -24.22
C ARG A 133 12.48 10.18 -22.78
N TRP A 134 12.27 9.27 -21.81
CA TRP A 134 12.32 9.61 -20.38
C TRP A 134 13.62 10.29 -19.93
N ARG A 135 14.75 9.97 -20.57
CA ARG A 135 16.07 10.55 -20.27
C ARG A 135 16.17 12.05 -20.58
N GLU A 136 15.28 12.56 -21.41
CA GLU A 136 15.22 13.96 -21.83
C GLU A 136 14.15 14.75 -21.08
N LEU A 137 13.37 14.09 -20.21
CA LEU A 137 12.26 14.72 -19.52
C LEU A 137 12.69 15.49 -18.29
N GLU A 138 11.88 16.48 -17.93
CA GLU A 138 12.03 17.18 -16.66
C GLU A 138 11.86 16.22 -15.48
N HIS A 139 12.51 16.54 -14.36
CA HIS A 139 12.51 15.69 -13.15
C HIS A 139 11.11 15.29 -12.68
N ALA A 140 10.12 16.18 -12.80
CA ALA A 140 8.75 15.90 -12.40
C ALA A 140 8.11 14.78 -13.25
N GLN A 141 8.30 14.83 -14.57
CA GLN A 141 7.78 13.82 -15.50
C GLN A 141 8.47 12.48 -15.32
N MET A 142 9.80 12.47 -15.14
CA MET A 142 10.52 11.22 -14.82
C MET A 142 10.02 10.57 -13.52
N ARG A 143 9.74 11.38 -12.48
CA ARG A 143 9.18 10.88 -11.22
C ARG A 143 7.78 10.30 -11.40
N ALA A 144 6.94 10.94 -12.21
CA ALA A 144 5.62 10.43 -12.54
C ALA A 144 5.69 9.08 -13.26
N LEU A 145 6.56 8.93 -14.27
CA LEU A 145 6.78 7.63 -14.94
C LEU A 145 7.33 6.56 -14.01
N ARG A 146 8.18 6.93 -13.04
CA ARG A 146 8.65 6.00 -12.00
C ARG A 146 7.53 5.59 -11.05
N MET A 147 6.64 6.51 -10.70
CA MET A 147 5.47 6.24 -9.88
C MET A 147 4.53 5.24 -10.56
N ILE A 148 4.27 5.36 -11.87
CA ILE A 148 3.50 4.36 -12.63
C ILE A 148 4.11 2.96 -12.41
N ARG A 149 5.42 2.81 -12.59
CA ARG A 149 6.08 1.51 -12.41
C ARG A 149 5.93 0.95 -11.00
N GLN A 150 6.01 1.81 -9.99
CA GLN A 150 5.81 1.42 -8.58
C GLN A 150 4.37 0.96 -8.34
N LEU A 151 3.38 1.69 -8.87
CA LEU A 151 1.96 1.35 -8.75
C LEU A 151 1.57 0.08 -9.52
N LEU A 152 2.25 -0.24 -10.61
CA LEU A 152 2.02 -1.48 -11.35
C LEU A 152 2.52 -2.73 -10.63
N ALA A 153 3.49 -2.60 -9.72
CA ALA A 153 4.15 -3.77 -9.14
C ALA A 153 3.25 -4.60 -8.22
N PRO A 154 2.47 -4.03 -7.28
CA PRO A 154 1.60 -4.81 -6.41
C PRO A 154 0.47 -5.57 -7.15
N PRO A 155 -0.31 -4.95 -8.07
CA PRO A 155 -1.35 -5.68 -8.80
C PRO A 155 -0.78 -6.74 -9.76
N ARG A 156 0.43 -6.54 -10.30
CA ARG A 156 1.08 -7.53 -11.18
C ARG A 156 1.28 -8.88 -10.50
N ALA A 157 1.67 -8.89 -9.23
CA ALA A 157 1.83 -10.12 -8.46
C ALA A 157 0.50 -10.88 -8.27
N LEU A 158 -0.63 -10.17 -8.42
CA LEU A 158 -1.97 -10.69 -8.24
C LEU A 158 -2.70 -10.97 -9.55
N ALA A 159 -2.02 -10.94 -10.70
CA ALA A 159 -2.66 -11.11 -12.01
C ALA A 159 -3.63 -12.31 -12.11
N PRO A 160 -3.31 -13.51 -11.57
CA PRO A 160 -4.25 -14.64 -11.60
C PRO A 160 -5.57 -14.40 -10.86
N LEU A 161 -5.56 -13.53 -9.84
CA LEU A 161 -6.73 -13.19 -9.03
C LEU A 161 -7.54 -12.01 -9.61
N LEU A 162 -6.95 -11.28 -10.57
CA LEU A 162 -7.49 -10.04 -11.11
C LEU A 162 -7.93 -10.13 -12.57
N ALA A 163 -7.73 -11.27 -13.23
CA ALA A 163 -7.98 -11.44 -14.67
C ALA A 163 -9.42 -11.11 -15.08
N ASP A 164 -10.40 -11.42 -14.23
CA ASP A 164 -11.83 -11.15 -14.47
C ASP A 164 -12.29 -9.78 -13.96
N HIS A 165 -11.37 -8.96 -13.42
CA HIS A 165 -11.72 -7.66 -12.88
C HIS A 165 -12.14 -6.68 -14.00
N PRO A 166 -13.22 -5.88 -13.85
CA PRO A 166 -13.71 -4.99 -14.91
C PRO A 166 -12.68 -3.98 -15.43
N ARG A 167 -11.73 -3.57 -14.58
CA ARG A 167 -10.64 -2.65 -14.90
C ARG A 167 -9.33 -3.32 -15.31
N TRP A 168 -9.30 -4.64 -15.48
CA TRP A 168 -8.08 -5.36 -15.83
C TRP A 168 -7.45 -4.87 -17.14
N SER A 169 -8.27 -4.55 -18.14
CA SER A 169 -7.82 -4.02 -19.43
C SER A 169 -7.08 -2.69 -19.33
N GLU A 170 -7.45 -1.83 -18.37
CA GLU A 170 -6.76 -0.56 -18.09
C GLU A 170 -5.36 -0.82 -17.53
N PHE A 171 -5.24 -1.77 -16.60
CA PHE A 171 -3.95 -2.22 -16.08
C PHE A 171 -3.06 -2.81 -17.17
N GLU A 172 -3.62 -3.64 -18.05
CA GLU A 172 -2.88 -4.20 -19.19
C GLU A 172 -2.35 -3.11 -20.13
N ALA A 173 -3.06 -1.99 -20.27
CA ALA A 173 -2.59 -0.86 -21.06
C ALA A 173 -1.30 -0.24 -20.49
N TYR A 174 -1.25 0.01 -19.18
CA TYR A 174 -0.02 0.45 -18.52
C TYR A 174 1.06 -0.64 -18.50
N GLN A 175 0.69 -1.91 -18.31
CA GLN A 175 1.61 -3.02 -18.22
C GLN A 175 2.40 -3.23 -19.52
N ARG A 176 1.79 -2.94 -20.68
CA ARG A 176 2.49 -2.93 -21.99
C ARG A 176 3.63 -1.92 -22.05
N LEU A 177 3.58 -0.85 -21.24
CA LEU A 177 4.62 0.17 -21.16
C LEU A 177 5.74 -0.18 -20.18
N ALA A 178 5.59 -1.23 -19.36
CA ALA A 178 6.47 -1.50 -18.22
C ALA A 178 7.96 -1.60 -18.59
N GLY A 179 8.29 -2.11 -19.79
CA GLY A 179 9.66 -2.19 -20.28
C GLY A 179 10.26 -0.87 -20.79
N ALA A 180 9.43 0.14 -21.04
CA ALA A 180 9.86 1.47 -21.50
C ALA A 180 9.90 2.52 -20.38
N LEU A 181 9.29 2.23 -19.21
CA LEU A 181 9.35 3.10 -18.04
C LEU A 181 10.80 3.16 -17.47
N PRO A 182 11.20 4.25 -16.76
CA PRO A 182 12.56 4.50 -16.28
C PRO A 182 13.11 3.55 -15.19
#